data_AF-A0A973W654-F1
#
_entry.id   AF-A0A973W654-F1
#
_cell.length_a   1.000
_cell.length_b   1.000
_cell.length_c   1.000
_cell.angle_alpha   90.00
_cell.angle_beta   90.00
_cell.angle_gamma   90.00
#
_symmetry.space_group_name_H-M   'P 1'
#
loop_
_entity.id
_entity.type
_entity.pdbx_description
1 polymer ?
#
loop_
_entity_poly.entity_id
_entity_poly.type
_entity_poly.pdbx_seq_one_letter_code
_entity_poly.pdbx_strand_id
1 'polypeptide(L)'
;MKFYRRSSPASRVPPMTTDAITRDASIMTSYVDPGAREAMRMVSGLKSDRFVVSRRRTGFGDCLWSLAAAWRFAQRTDRTLAIDWRGSCYLDQPFTNAFPVFFEPVHDIAGVPIICDDEINHRSFPGPFFPGWWNRPSIDCVYRPDQQIFRERDELDRLFQNEEDSDANTVVCDACLMWRCDQEAEREIFRNIKPRSEILARIEAIYRKQFEPYSIIGVHVRHGNGEDILGHAPYWADPERALRQVCRAIERARGLPYAKPARVFLCTDSALVLEKVSALFPDVFTIPKRFQALQAGPLHSAALGAEGGFSALIEMYLLARCDTVIRFPPTSAFTRYARLFVPRVIEFDLNDPGRLILTDETSQELVGL
;
A
#
# COMPACT_ATOMS: atom_id res chain seq x y z
N MET A 1 15.94 -6.50 12.79
CA MET A 1 17.04 -6.57 11.81
C MET A 1 17.24 -5.16 11.23
N LYS A 2 18.37 -4.52 11.51
CA LYS A 2 18.66 -3.13 11.11
C LYS A 2 19.43 -3.14 9.79
N PHE A 3 18.77 -2.83 8.68
CA PHE A 3 19.44 -2.36 7.49
C PHE A 3 19.29 -0.83 7.44
N TYR A 4 20.36 -0.12 7.06
CA TYR A 4 20.46 1.19 6.41
C TYR A 4 21.73 1.93 6.86
N ARG A 5 22.72 1.94 5.96
CA ARG A 5 23.97 2.71 6.06
C ARG A 5 23.80 4.01 5.27
N ARG A 6 24.33 5.10 5.84
CA ARG A 6 24.22 6.49 5.41
C ARG A 6 24.92 6.78 4.07
N SER A 7 24.36 7.71 3.30
CA SER A 7 25.03 8.41 2.19
C SER A 7 24.96 9.93 2.41
N SER A 8 26.08 10.62 2.17
CA SER A 8 26.36 12.04 2.41
C SER A 8 25.93 12.97 1.24
N PRO A 9 25.94 14.31 1.41
CA PRO A 9 24.98 15.21 0.77
C PRO A 9 25.50 15.92 -0.50
N ALA A 10 24.57 16.36 -1.35
CA ALA A 10 24.83 17.28 -2.45
C ALA A 10 24.31 18.71 -2.17
N SER A 11 25.11 19.64 -2.67
CA SER A 11 25.19 21.11 -2.62
C SER A 11 23.93 21.97 -2.81
N ARG A 12 23.95 23.11 -2.10
CA ARG A 12 23.04 24.28 -2.14
C ARG A 12 23.38 25.26 -3.27
N VAL A 13 22.36 25.93 -3.83
CA VAL A 13 22.44 27.26 -4.50
C VAL A 13 21.13 28.06 -4.20
N PRO A 14 21.15 29.40 -4.04
CA PRO A 14 20.24 30.19 -3.18
C PRO A 14 19.08 30.93 -3.91
N PRO A 15 18.20 31.71 -3.22
CA PRO A 15 16.87 32.09 -3.69
C PRO A 15 16.79 33.48 -4.35
N MET A 16 15.71 33.72 -5.10
CA MET A 16 15.30 35.06 -5.56
C MET A 16 13.99 35.51 -4.89
N THR A 17 14.03 36.74 -4.39
CA THR A 17 12.99 37.59 -3.80
C THR A 17 12.17 38.34 -4.86
N THR A 18 10.88 38.63 -4.62
CA THR A 18 10.36 40.00 -4.32
C THR A 18 8.82 40.05 -4.15
N ASP A 19 8.41 40.67 -3.04
CA ASP A 19 7.40 41.71 -2.80
C ASP A 19 5.92 41.64 -3.25
N ALA A 20 5.08 41.59 -2.20
CA ALA A 20 3.93 42.44 -1.83
C ALA A 20 3.07 43.14 -2.91
N ILE A 21 1.73 43.07 -2.73
CA ILE A 21 0.80 44.20 -2.60
C ILE A 21 -0.55 43.74 -1.98
N THR A 22 -1.20 44.70 -1.34
CA THR A 22 -2.26 44.73 -0.32
C THR A 22 -3.72 44.48 -0.74
N ARG A 23 -4.50 44.03 0.27
CA ARG A 23 -5.89 44.35 0.69
C ARG A 23 -6.95 44.78 -0.35
N ASP A 24 -8.14 44.17 -0.30
CA ASP A 24 -9.31 44.83 0.30
C ASP A 24 -10.50 43.90 0.60
N ALA A 25 -11.28 44.29 1.61
CA ALA A 25 -12.44 43.59 2.15
C ALA A 25 -13.75 44.08 1.51
N SER A 26 -14.77 43.21 1.43
CA SER A 26 -16.16 43.64 1.58
C SER A 26 -17.06 42.48 2.02
N ILE A 27 -17.81 42.76 3.06
CA ILE A 27 -18.79 41.92 3.76
C ILE A 27 -20.15 42.22 3.14
N MET A 28 -20.96 41.19 2.87
CA MET A 28 -22.39 41.36 2.73
C MET A 28 -23.12 40.18 3.37
N THR A 29 -23.72 40.48 4.52
CA THR A 29 -24.58 39.64 5.35
C THR A 29 -25.94 39.42 4.70
N SER A 30 -26.45 38.18 4.74
CA SER A 30 -27.89 37.90 4.60
C SER A 30 -28.35 37.01 5.76
N TYR A 31 -29.39 37.48 6.44
CA TYR A 31 -30.04 36.91 7.61
C TYR A 31 -30.88 35.68 7.23
N VAL A 32 -30.73 34.56 7.94
CA VAL A 32 -31.74 33.49 8.02
C VAL A 32 -31.80 32.94 9.46
N ASP A 33 -33.04 32.78 9.91
CA ASP A 33 -33.59 32.50 11.24
C ASP A 33 -32.98 31.29 12.03
N PRO A 34 -32.58 31.42 13.32
CA PRO A 34 -31.87 30.36 14.06
C PRO A 34 -32.75 29.27 14.71
N GLY A 35 -34.07 29.43 14.76
CA GLY A 35 -34.93 28.70 15.72
C GLY A 35 -35.30 27.24 15.40
N ALA A 36 -34.97 26.70 14.22
CA ALA A 36 -35.48 25.39 13.79
C ALA A 36 -34.40 24.29 13.62
N ARG A 37 -33.11 24.62 13.75
CA ARG A 37 -31.98 23.67 13.59
C ARG A 37 -31.43 23.08 14.89
N GLU A 38 -31.83 23.62 16.04
CA GLU A 38 -31.30 23.17 17.35
C GLU A 38 -32.03 21.95 17.92
N ALA A 39 -33.29 21.69 17.55
CA ALA A 39 -34.05 20.56 18.10
C ALA A 39 -33.74 19.21 17.45
N MET A 40 -33.07 19.20 16.28
CA MET A 40 -32.78 17.97 15.52
C MET A 40 -31.31 17.52 15.63
N ARG A 41 -30.50 18.22 16.44
CA ARG A 41 -29.08 17.90 16.69
C ARG A 41 -28.83 17.07 17.96
N MET A 42 -29.86 16.78 18.76
CA MET A 42 -29.68 16.12 20.06
C MET A 42 -29.88 14.58 20.05
N VAL A 43 -29.93 13.94 18.87
CA VAL A 43 -29.96 12.47 18.77
C VAL A 43 -29.02 11.98 17.65
N SER A 44 -27.76 12.41 17.66
CA SER A 44 -26.67 11.67 17.03
C SER A 44 -25.60 11.42 18.07
N GLY A 45 -25.49 10.16 18.52
CA GLY A 45 -24.52 9.74 19.54
C GLY A 45 -23.12 10.26 19.25
N LEU A 46 -22.46 10.70 20.32
CA LEU A 46 -21.11 11.26 20.40
C LEU A 46 -20.18 10.67 19.34
N LYS A 47 -19.88 11.45 18.28
CA LYS A 47 -18.74 11.13 17.41
C LYS A 47 -17.49 11.27 18.28
N SER A 48 -16.71 10.20 18.41
CA SER A 48 -15.41 10.22 19.07
C SER A 48 -14.56 11.34 18.47
N ASP A 49 -14.21 12.36 19.27
CA ASP A 49 -13.30 13.46 18.90
C ASP A 49 -11.83 13.00 18.82
N ARG A 50 -11.60 11.69 18.71
CA ARG A 50 -10.29 11.05 18.72
C ARG A 50 -10.08 10.29 17.42
N PHE A 51 -8.89 10.45 16.85
CA PHE A 51 -8.60 10.02 15.49
C PHE A 51 -7.32 9.21 15.39
N VAL A 52 -7.29 8.32 14.40
CA VAL A 52 -6.06 7.78 13.82
C VAL A 52 -6.01 8.23 12.38
N VAL A 53 -4.91 8.84 11.94
CA VAL A 53 -4.72 9.26 10.55
C VAL A 53 -3.70 8.35 9.89
N SER A 54 -4.14 7.51 8.97
CA SER A 54 -3.27 6.64 8.16
C SER A 54 -2.76 7.37 6.93
N ARG A 55 -1.49 7.77 6.94
CA ARG A 55 -0.83 8.45 5.82
C ARG A 55 0.18 7.55 5.13
N ARG A 56 -0.08 7.25 3.86
CA ARG A 56 0.87 6.51 3.01
C ARG A 56 0.69 6.91 1.55
N ARG A 57 1.80 6.90 0.81
CA ARG A 57 1.93 7.49 -0.54
C ARG A 57 2.71 6.61 -1.53
N THR A 58 3.10 5.43 -1.08
CA THR A 58 3.93 4.44 -1.79
C THR A 58 3.02 3.48 -2.57
N GLY A 59 3.53 2.32 -2.99
CA GLY A 59 2.72 1.31 -3.68
C GLY A 59 1.61 0.75 -2.78
N PHE A 60 0.49 0.34 -3.38
CA PHE A 60 -0.72 -0.08 -2.65
C PHE A 60 -0.50 -1.19 -1.62
N GLY A 61 0.45 -2.11 -1.84
CA GLY A 61 0.78 -3.14 -0.85
C GLY A 61 1.24 -2.57 0.50
N ASP A 62 2.10 -1.54 0.48
CA ASP A 62 2.53 -0.84 1.71
C ASP A 62 1.39 0.02 2.27
N CYS A 63 0.66 0.73 1.41
CA CYS A 63 -0.48 1.56 1.84
C CYS A 63 -1.56 0.74 2.57
N LEU A 64 -1.99 -0.40 2.03
CA LEU A 64 -3.04 -1.24 2.61
C LEU A 64 -2.56 -1.98 3.87
N TRP A 65 -1.29 -2.43 3.91
CA TRP A 65 -0.75 -3.07 5.10
C TRP A 65 -0.53 -2.06 6.24
N SER A 66 -0.01 -0.88 5.93
CA SER A 66 0.12 0.20 6.91
C SER A 66 -1.25 0.68 7.40
N LEU A 67 -2.26 0.68 6.53
CA LEU A 67 -3.65 0.97 6.89
C LEU A 67 -4.21 -0.07 7.86
N ALA A 68 -3.92 -1.36 7.70
CA ALA A 68 -4.35 -2.40 8.63
C ALA A 68 -3.82 -2.17 10.05
N ALA A 69 -2.56 -1.73 10.19
CA ALA A 69 -2.00 -1.38 11.49
C ALA A 69 -2.70 -0.17 12.13
N ALA A 70 -2.94 0.88 11.34
CA ALA A 70 -3.68 2.06 11.81
C ALA A 70 -5.13 1.72 12.19
N TRP A 71 -5.81 0.89 11.39
CA TRP A 71 -7.17 0.40 11.67
C TRP A 71 -7.22 -0.41 12.96
N ARG A 72 -6.27 -1.33 13.16
CA ARG A 72 -6.21 -2.16 14.37
C ARG A 72 -6.07 -1.32 15.63
N PHE A 73 -5.23 -0.28 15.58
CA PHE A 73 -5.09 0.65 16.69
C PHE A 73 -6.36 1.50 16.89
N ALA A 74 -6.98 1.98 15.80
CA ALA A 74 -8.24 2.73 15.87
C ALA A 74 -9.37 1.89 16.51
N GLN A 75 -9.48 0.62 16.11
CA GLN A 75 -10.43 -0.34 16.68
C GLN A 75 -10.22 -0.52 18.17
N ARG A 76 -8.97 -0.76 18.60
CA ARG A 76 -8.64 -0.98 20.01
C ARG A 76 -8.95 0.22 20.91
N THR A 77 -8.86 1.43 20.35
CA THR A 77 -8.89 2.68 21.13
C THR A 77 -10.13 3.53 20.88
N ASP A 78 -11.14 2.97 20.20
CA ASP A 78 -12.41 3.62 19.88
C ASP A 78 -12.25 4.97 19.18
N ARG A 79 -11.42 4.98 18.13
CA ARG A 79 -11.09 6.17 17.34
C ARG A 79 -11.66 6.08 15.93
N THR A 80 -12.02 7.23 15.38
CA THR A 80 -12.32 7.35 13.95
C THR A 80 -11.02 7.22 13.15
N LEU A 81 -11.01 6.40 12.10
CA LEU A 81 -9.87 6.25 11.20
C LEU A 81 -10.01 7.16 9.98
N ALA A 82 -9.04 8.04 9.77
CA ALA A 82 -8.91 8.84 8.56
C ALA A 82 -7.87 8.22 7.61
N ILE A 83 -8.26 7.93 6.38
CA ILE A 83 -7.38 7.43 5.31
C ILE A 83 -6.91 8.62 4.48
N ASP A 84 -5.70 9.11 4.74
CA ASP A 84 -5.12 10.25 4.03
C ASP A 84 -4.02 9.80 3.05
N TRP A 85 -4.41 9.61 1.79
CA TRP A 85 -3.47 9.25 0.71
C TRP A 85 -3.18 10.43 -0.22
N ARG A 86 -3.29 11.67 0.27
CA ARG A 86 -2.82 12.85 -0.47
C ARG A 86 -1.33 12.75 -0.76
N GLY A 87 -0.92 13.19 -1.95
CA GLY A 87 0.46 13.08 -2.43
C GLY A 87 0.87 11.66 -2.83
N SER A 88 -0.09 10.78 -3.12
CA SER A 88 0.16 9.43 -3.63
C SER A 88 1.00 9.45 -4.90
N CYS A 89 1.93 8.50 -5.03
CA CYS A 89 2.77 8.33 -6.23
C CYS A 89 2.00 8.00 -7.53
N TYR A 90 0.68 7.80 -7.47
CA TYR A 90 -0.16 7.51 -8.63
C TYR A 90 -0.90 8.74 -9.19
N LEU A 91 -0.85 9.90 -8.52
CA LEU A 91 -1.58 11.11 -8.91
C LEU A 91 -0.66 12.33 -8.97
N ASP A 92 -0.89 13.22 -9.93
CA ASP A 92 -0.15 14.48 -10.06
C ASP A 92 -0.70 15.58 -9.15
N GLN A 93 -1.94 15.44 -8.64
CA GLN A 93 -2.58 16.43 -7.78
C GLN A 93 -2.24 16.17 -6.30
N PRO A 94 -1.39 16.98 -5.65
CA PRO A 94 -0.83 16.64 -4.34
C PRO A 94 -1.84 16.68 -3.19
N PHE A 95 -2.97 17.37 -3.34
CA PHE A 95 -4.00 17.52 -2.30
C PHE A 95 -5.26 16.69 -2.55
N THR A 96 -5.35 15.98 -3.67
CA THR A 96 -6.41 15.02 -3.92
C THR A 96 -6.15 13.77 -3.10
N ASN A 97 -7.12 13.34 -2.29
CA ASN A 97 -7.02 12.07 -1.60
C ASN A 97 -7.10 10.94 -2.64
N ALA A 98 -6.08 10.08 -2.70
CA ALA A 98 -6.03 9.05 -3.72
C ALA A 98 -6.97 7.86 -3.44
N PHE A 99 -7.38 7.65 -2.19
CA PHE A 99 -8.27 6.54 -1.84
C PHE A 99 -9.55 6.48 -2.71
N PRO A 100 -10.38 7.54 -2.83
CA PRO A 100 -11.63 7.50 -3.59
C PRO A 100 -11.41 7.42 -5.11
N VAL A 101 -10.18 7.64 -5.60
CA VAL A 101 -9.86 7.45 -7.02
C VAL A 101 -9.76 5.96 -7.36
N PHE A 102 -9.32 5.14 -6.41
CA PHE A 102 -9.01 3.72 -6.63
C PHE A 102 -9.99 2.76 -5.94
N PHE A 103 -10.62 3.19 -4.85
CA PHE A 103 -11.50 2.39 -4.02
C PHE A 103 -12.88 3.04 -3.89
N GLU A 104 -13.90 2.22 -3.66
CA GLU A 104 -15.25 2.70 -3.36
C GLU A 104 -15.26 3.41 -1.99
N PRO A 105 -16.15 4.40 -1.78
CA PRO A 105 -16.33 5.01 -0.47
C PRO A 105 -16.65 3.98 0.61
N VAL A 106 -15.99 4.11 1.76
CA VAL A 106 -16.21 3.26 2.94
C VAL A 106 -16.38 4.16 4.16
N HIS A 107 -17.44 3.91 4.92
CA HIS A 107 -17.79 4.71 6.11
C HIS A 107 -17.55 3.96 7.42
N ASP A 108 -17.41 2.64 7.35
CA ASP A 108 -17.16 1.76 8.48
C ASP A 108 -16.32 0.55 8.01
N ILE A 109 -15.35 0.12 8.82
CA ILE A 109 -14.69 -1.17 8.66
C ILE A 109 -14.75 -1.88 10.01
N ALA A 110 -15.62 -2.90 10.10
CA ALA A 110 -15.82 -3.73 11.29
C ALA A 110 -15.98 -2.91 12.58
N GLY A 111 -16.86 -1.91 12.54
CA GLY A 111 -17.20 -1.05 13.67
C GLY A 111 -16.30 0.16 13.86
N VAL A 112 -15.26 0.34 13.04
CA VAL A 112 -14.40 1.53 13.05
C VAL A 112 -14.93 2.56 12.05
N PRO A 113 -15.39 3.75 12.49
CA PRO A 113 -15.82 4.81 11.59
C PRO A 113 -14.67 5.30 10.71
N ILE A 114 -14.94 5.53 9.42
CA ILE A 114 -13.94 5.89 8.42
C ILE A 114 -14.21 7.26 7.79
N ILE A 115 -13.13 8.04 7.62
CA ILE A 115 -13.07 9.21 6.74
C ILE A 115 -12.07 8.89 5.63
N CYS A 116 -12.51 8.74 4.38
CA CYS A 116 -11.65 8.27 3.30
C CYS A 116 -11.73 9.11 2.02
N ASP A 117 -12.31 10.31 2.05
CA ASP A 117 -12.50 11.18 0.90
C ASP A 117 -11.77 12.53 1.08
N ASP A 118 -12.13 13.53 0.28
CA ASP A 118 -11.53 14.86 0.32
C ASP A 118 -12.03 15.73 1.48
N GLU A 119 -12.94 15.24 2.35
CA GLU A 119 -13.28 15.94 3.60
C GLU A 119 -12.04 16.18 4.47
N ILE A 120 -11.00 15.37 4.33
CA ILE A 120 -9.70 15.54 5.00
C ILE A 120 -9.08 16.92 4.74
N ASN A 121 -9.39 17.57 3.61
CA ASN A 121 -8.90 18.92 3.31
C ASN A 121 -9.61 20.02 4.12
N HIS A 122 -10.78 19.73 4.67
CA HIS A 122 -11.61 20.69 5.41
C HIS A 122 -11.69 20.39 6.91
N ARG A 123 -11.07 19.29 7.37
CA ARG A 123 -11.05 18.89 8.77
C ARG A 123 -9.79 19.38 9.48
N SER A 124 -9.99 19.96 10.66
CA SER A 124 -8.93 20.22 11.63
C SER A 124 -8.96 19.12 12.68
N PHE A 125 -8.11 18.10 12.54
CA PHE A 125 -8.00 17.04 13.55
C PHE A 125 -7.45 17.62 14.86
N PRO A 126 -8.06 17.31 16.03
CA PRO A 126 -7.68 17.91 17.30
C PRO A 126 -6.36 17.35 17.84
N GLY A 127 -5.53 18.25 18.40
CA GLY A 127 -4.38 17.87 19.22
C GLY A 127 -4.76 17.57 20.68
N PRO A 128 -3.82 17.12 21.54
CA PRO A 128 -2.42 16.89 21.19
C PRO A 128 -2.24 15.71 20.23
N PHE A 129 -1.16 15.74 19.45
CA PHE A 129 -0.84 14.74 18.44
C PHE A 129 0.21 13.74 18.94
N PHE A 130 0.11 12.51 18.47
CA PHE A 130 1.18 11.52 18.57
C PHE A 130 1.58 11.05 17.15
N PRO A 131 2.86 10.87 16.82
CA PRO A 131 4.04 11.16 17.64
C PRO A 131 4.25 12.66 17.95
N GLY A 132 5.06 12.96 18.97
CA GLY A 132 5.23 14.32 19.48
C GLY A 132 5.72 15.34 18.44
N TRP A 133 6.38 14.89 17.37
CA TRP A 133 6.81 15.73 16.25
C TRP A 133 5.65 16.52 15.61
N TRP A 134 4.45 15.94 15.56
CA TRP A 134 3.27 16.54 14.95
C TRP A 134 2.68 17.71 15.75
N ASN A 135 3.17 17.97 16.96
CA ASN A 135 2.79 19.16 17.74
C ASN A 135 3.67 20.38 17.44
N ARG A 136 4.70 20.24 16.59
CA ARG A 136 5.59 21.35 16.25
C ARG A 136 4.89 22.34 15.32
N PRO A 137 5.28 23.62 15.35
CA PRO A 137 4.83 24.60 14.36
C PRO A 137 5.10 24.10 12.92
N SER A 138 4.17 24.37 11.99
CA SER A 138 4.25 23.85 10.61
C SER A 138 5.56 24.19 9.89
N ILE A 139 6.18 25.33 10.21
CA ILE A 139 7.46 25.75 9.62
C ILE A 139 8.61 24.80 10.00
N ASP A 140 8.57 24.23 11.21
CA ASP A 140 9.57 23.26 11.69
C ASP A 140 9.34 21.85 11.11
N CYS A 141 8.16 21.64 10.52
CA CYS A 141 7.74 20.38 9.92
C CYS A 141 8.05 20.28 8.42
N VAL A 142 8.52 21.35 7.78
CA VAL A 142 8.84 21.38 6.34
C VAL A 142 9.92 20.36 5.98
N TYR A 143 10.95 20.25 6.82
CA TYR A 143 12.01 19.26 6.62
C TYR A 143 11.78 18.03 7.51
N ARG A 144 11.27 16.95 6.90
CA ARG A 144 11.05 15.66 7.56
C ARG A 144 11.94 14.58 6.92
N PRO A 145 13.18 14.39 7.40
CA PRO A 145 14.12 13.41 6.82
C PRO A 145 13.73 11.97 7.17
N ASP A 146 14.26 10.99 6.41
CA ASP A 146 14.02 9.56 6.65
C ASP A 146 14.32 9.12 8.09
N GLN A 147 15.35 9.69 8.72
CA GLN A 147 15.67 9.40 10.12
C GLN A 147 14.51 9.74 11.07
N GLN A 148 13.78 10.82 10.78
CA GLN A 148 12.60 11.20 11.55
C GLN A 148 11.43 10.24 11.26
N ILE A 149 11.22 9.85 10.00
CA ILE A 149 10.20 8.86 9.62
C ILE A 149 10.44 7.51 10.32
N PHE A 150 11.68 7.03 10.36
CA PHE A 150 12.03 5.79 11.06
C PHE A 150 11.88 5.89 12.57
N ARG A 151 12.16 7.05 13.16
CA ARG A 151 11.90 7.29 14.58
C ARG A 151 10.41 7.20 14.89
N GLU A 152 9.57 7.84 14.08
CA GLU A 152 8.12 7.82 14.25
C GLU A 152 7.54 6.41 14.07
N ARG A 153 8.06 5.62 13.12
CA ARG A 153 7.72 4.19 13.01
C ARG A 153 7.97 3.45 14.32
N ASP A 154 9.15 3.61 14.90
CA ASP A 154 9.54 2.91 16.13
C ASP A 154 8.73 3.42 17.35
N GLU A 155 8.31 4.69 17.34
CA GLU A 155 7.40 5.26 18.36
C GLU A 155 5.98 4.70 18.24
N LEU A 156 5.44 4.62 17.02
CA LEU A 156 4.13 4.00 16.74
C LEU A 156 4.12 2.51 17.09
N ASP A 157 5.19 1.79 16.75
CA ASP A 157 5.35 0.38 17.10
C ASP A 157 5.27 0.16 18.62
N ARG A 158 5.98 0.97 19.41
CA ARG A 158 5.88 0.94 20.87
C ARG A 158 4.47 1.24 21.35
N LEU A 159 3.81 2.26 20.81
CA LEU A 159 2.43 2.60 21.18
C LEU A 159 1.46 1.46 20.86
N PHE A 160 1.61 0.79 19.73
CA PHE A 160 0.73 -0.31 19.32
C PHE A 160 0.93 -1.56 20.20
N GLN A 161 2.12 -1.76 20.75
CA GLN A 161 2.40 -2.89 21.65
C GLN A 161 1.99 -2.62 23.10
N ASN A 162 1.83 -1.35 23.50
CA ASN A 162 1.36 -0.99 24.84
C ASN A 162 -0.12 -1.33 25.02
N GLU A 163 -0.49 -1.74 26.25
CA GLU A 163 -1.89 -1.96 26.65
C GLU A 163 -2.64 -0.65 26.86
N GLU A 164 -1.96 0.38 27.36
CA GLU A 164 -2.51 1.72 27.58
C GLU A 164 -2.62 2.49 26.25
N ASP A 165 -3.74 3.21 26.09
CA ASP A 165 -3.96 4.15 24.99
C ASP A 165 -3.15 5.44 25.21
N SER A 166 -2.90 6.19 24.13
CA SER A 166 -2.29 7.52 24.18
C SER A 166 -3.32 8.58 24.57
N ASP A 167 -2.94 9.49 25.47
CA ASP A 167 -3.74 10.69 25.78
C ASP A 167 -3.86 11.66 24.57
N ALA A 168 -3.10 11.44 23.49
CA ALA A 168 -3.24 12.21 22.26
C ALA A 168 -4.64 12.05 21.67
N ASN A 169 -5.25 13.15 21.24
CA ASN A 169 -6.53 13.11 20.54
C ASN A 169 -6.36 12.58 19.11
N THR A 170 -5.22 12.83 18.46
CA THR A 170 -4.95 12.34 17.10
C THR A 170 -3.62 11.60 17.02
N VAL A 171 -3.65 10.36 16.54
CA VAL A 171 -2.46 9.56 16.23
C VAL A 171 -2.18 9.61 14.73
N VAL A 172 -1.08 10.23 14.32
CA VAL A 172 -0.68 10.39 12.92
C VAL A 172 0.31 9.29 12.52
N CYS A 173 -0.17 8.36 11.70
CA CYS A 173 0.60 7.26 11.15
C CYS A 173 1.17 7.63 9.78
N ASP A 174 2.30 8.34 9.73
CA ASP A 174 2.98 8.71 8.47
C ASP A 174 4.35 8.05 8.31
N ALA A 175 4.43 6.75 8.59
CA ALA A 175 5.59 5.90 8.35
C ALA A 175 5.14 4.53 7.80
N CYS A 176 6.08 3.71 7.33
CA CYS A 176 5.78 2.33 6.95
C CYS A 176 5.46 1.50 8.20
N LEU A 177 4.25 0.95 8.27
CA LEU A 177 3.74 0.14 9.38
C LEU A 177 3.51 -1.33 8.97
N MET A 178 4.16 -1.78 7.89
CA MET A 178 4.21 -3.21 7.56
C MET A 178 4.72 -4.00 8.78
N TRP A 179 4.10 -5.16 9.03
CA TRP A 179 4.40 -6.03 10.17
C TRP A 179 4.08 -5.44 11.56
N ARG A 180 3.26 -4.39 11.64
CA ARG A 180 2.83 -3.77 12.91
C ARG A 180 1.39 -4.07 13.29
N CYS A 181 0.84 -5.14 12.72
CA CYS A 181 -0.45 -5.72 13.05
C CYS A 181 -0.42 -7.23 12.84
N ASP A 182 -1.43 -7.90 13.39
CA ASP A 182 -1.72 -9.31 13.11
C ASP A 182 -2.28 -9.49 11.69
N GLN A 183 -2.26 -10.74 11.20
CA GLN A 183 -2.76 -11.04 9.85
C GLN A 183 -4.28 -10.85 9.72
N GLU A 184 -5.03 -10.93 10.82
CA GLU A 184 -6.48 -10.76 10.78
C GLU A 184 -6.84 -9.32 10.46
N ALA A 185 -6.12 -8.35 11.04
CA ALA A 185 -6.27 -6.95 10.66
C ALA A 185 -5.99 -6.71 9.17
N GLU A 186 -4.97 -7.37 8.60
CA GLU A 186 -4.70 -7.29 7.16
C GLU A 186 -5.87 -7.85 6.34
N ARG A 187 -6.37 -9.03 6.72
CA ARG A 187 -7.52 -9.67 6.06
C ARG A 187 -8.77 -8.81 6.15
N GLU A 188 -9.01 -8.17 7.28
CA GLU A 188 -10.17 -7.29 7.49
C GLU A 188 -10.16 -6.11 6.52
N ILE A 189 -9.00 -5.47 6.32
CA ILE A 189 -8.84 -4.42 5.31
C ILE A 189 -9.17 -4.93 3.90
N PHE A 190 -8.59 -6.07 3.50
CA PHE A 190 -8.81 -6.61 2.15
C PHE A 190 -10.25 -7.09 1.89
N ARG A 191 -10.98 -7.53 2.93
CA ARG A 191 -12.38 -7.95 2.81
C ARG A 191 -13.35 -6.78 2.69
N ASN A 192 -13.06 -5.65 3.36
CA ASN A 192 -13.99 -4.53 3.48
C ASN A 192 -13.72 -3.39 2.49
N ILE A 193 -12.49 -3.27 1.96
CA ILE A 193 -12.16 -2.25 0.98
C ILE A 193 -12.30 -2.82 -0.43
N LYS A 194 -13.16 -2.20 -1.25
CA LYS A 194 -13.45 -2.63 -2.62
C LYS A 194 -12.80 -1.69 -3.63
N PRO A 195 -12.03 -2.21 -4.60
CA PRO A 195 -11.63 -1.42 -5.76
C PRO A 195 -12.86 -0.85 -6.47
N ARG A 196 -12.72 0.30 -7.14
CA ARG A 196 -13.83 0.87 -7.91
C ARG A 196 -14.35 -0.12 -8.97
N SER A 197 -15.64 0.00 -9.29
CA SER A 197 -16.34 -0.84 -10.25
C SER A 197 -15.63 -0.98 -11.61
N GLU A 198 -14.96 0.06 -12.10
CA GLU A 198 -14.17 0.02 -13.34
C GLU A 198 -12.94 -0.91 -13.25
N ILE A 199 -12.27 -0.92 -12.10
CA ILE A 199 -11.13 -1.80 -11.82
C ILE A 199 -11.63 -3.23 -11.64
N LEU A 200 -12.70 -3.42 -10.87
CA LEU A 200 -13.33 -4.72 -10.68
C LEU A 200 -13.80 -5.33 -12.00
N ALA A 201 -14.45 -4.56 -12.87
CA ALA A 201 -14.90 -5.02 -14.18
C ALA A 201 -13.73 -5.52 -15.04
N ARG A 202 -12.58 -4.83 -14.99
CA ARG A 202 -11.35 -5.27 -15.68
C ARG A 202 -10.79 -6.56 -15.08
N ILE A 203 -10.74 -6.67 -13.75
CA ILE A 203 -10.31 -7.89 -13.04
C ILE A 203 -11.20 -9.07 -13.46
N GLU A 204 -12.52 -8.92 -13.42
CA GLU A 204 -13.46 -10.00 -13.76
C GLU A 204 -13.39 -10.41 -15.23
N ALA A 205 -13.26 -9.44 -16.15
CA ALA A 205 -13.10 -9.73 -17.57
C ALA A 205 -11.82 -10.54 -17.85
N ILE A 206 -10.72 -10.20 -17.18
CA ILE A 206 -9.46 -10.95 -17.28
C ILE A 206 -9.61 -12.33 -16.65
N TYR A 207 -10.22 -12.41 -15.47
CA TYR A 207 -10.39 -13.66 -14.73
C TYR A 207 -11.17 -14.70 -15.55
N ARG A 208 -12.35 -14.34 -16.06
CA ARG A 208 -13.17 -15.24 -16.89
C ARG A 208 -12.42 -15.75 -18.13
N LYS A 209 -11.64 -14.86 -18.76
CA LYS A 209 -10.92 -15.18 -20.00
C LYS A 209 -9.66 -16.02 -19.77
N GLN A 210 -8.87 -15.69 -18.74
CA GLN A 210 -7.50 -16.20 -18.58
C GLN A 210 -7.33 -17.14 -17.38
N PHE A 211 -8.20 -17.06 -16.37
CA PHE A 211 -8.07 -17.80 -15.10
C PHE A 211 -9.08 -18.94 -15.01
N GLU A 212 -10.36 -18.69 -15.29
CA GLU A 212 -11.43 -19.67 -15.08
C GLU A 212 -11.20 -21.06 -15.74
N PRO A 213 -10.63 -21.16 -16.96
CA PRO A 213 -10.36 -22.47 -17.58
C PRO A 213 -9.09 -23.18 -17.09
N TYR A 214 -8.26 -22.53 -16.27
CA TYR A 214 -6.90 -22.97 -15.96
C TYR A 214 -6.61 -22.98 -14.45
N SER A 215 -5.53 -23.63 -14.05
CA SER A 215 -4.89 -23.37 -12.76
C SER A 215 -3.75 -22.39 -13.00
N ILE A 216 -3.64 -21.35 -12.19
CA ILE A 216 -2.73 -20.23 -12.43
C ILE A 216 -1.59 -20.22 -11.43
N ILE A 217 -0.38 -20.22 -11.96
CA ILE A 217 0.86 -19.94 -11.23
C ILE A 217 1.14 -18.44 -11.38
N GLY A 218 0.84 -17.66 -10.35
CA GLY A 218 1.15 -16.25 -10.28
C GLY A 218 2.63 -16.04 -10.00
N VAL A 219 3.30 -15.16 -10.74
CA VAL A 219 4.72 -14.88 -10.60
C VAL A 219 4.93 -13.39 -10.52
N HIS A 220 5.35 -12.89 -9.37
CA HIS A 220 5.71 -11.50 -9.21
C HIS A 220 7.23 -11.35 -9.19
N VAL A 221 7.77 -10.63 -10.18
CA VAL A 221 9.18 -10.27 -10.27
C VAL A 221 9.30 -8.76 -10.14
N ARG A 222 9.77 -8.30 -8.98
CA ARG A 222 10.26 -6.93 -8.82
C ARG A 222 11.72 -6.91 -9.25
N HIS A 223 12.02 -6.27 -10.37
CA HIS A 223 13.38 -6.11 -10.87
C HIS A 223 13.98 -4.74 -10.47
N GLY A 224 13.20 -3.90 -9.78
CA GLY A 224 13.67 -2.63 -9.21
C GLY A 224 13.90 -1.51 -10.23
N ASN A 225 14.00 -1.86 -11.52
CA ASN A 225 14.18 -0.94 -12.64
C ASN A 225 15.13 0.25 -12.32
N GLY A 226 16.30 -0.06 -11.72
CA GLY A 226 17.33 0.93 -11.37
C GLY A 226 17.37 1.36 -9.91
N GLU A 227 16.46 0.91 -9.06
CA GLU A 227 16.41 1.30 -7.63
C GLU A 227 17.00 0.25 -6.69
N ASP A 228 17.19 0.64 -5.42
CA ASP A 228 17.33 -0.27 -4.26
C ASP A 228 16.32 0.14 -3.17
N ILE A 229 15.03 -0.14 -3.42
CA ILE A 229 13.98 0.08 -2.42
C ILE A 229 13.98 -1.09 -1.44
N LEU A 230 13.93 -0.78 -0.14
CA LEU A 230 13.83 -1.78 0.93
C LEU A 230 14.99 -2.79 0.99
N GLY A 231 16.16 -2.47 0.43
CA GLY A 231 17.32 -3.38 0.41
C GLY A 231 17.11 -4.59 -0.50
N HIS A 232 16.28 -4.44 -1.53
CA HIS A 232 15.94 -5.49 -2.48
C HIS A 232 16.99 -5.67 -3.59
N ALA A 233 17.95 -4.75 -3.74
CA ALA A 233 19.01 -4.84 -4.76
C ALA A 233 19.70 -6.20 -4.88
N PRO A 234 19.98 -6.96 -3.80
CA PRO A 234 20.59 -8.29 -3.91
C PRO A 234 19.82 -9.28 -4.80
N TYR A 235 18.50 -9.09 -4.99
CA TYR A 235 17.68 -9.95 -5.83
C TYR A 235 17.86 -9.70 -7.33
N TRP A 236 18.34 -8.52 -7.75
CA TRP A 236 18.51 -8.17 -9.16
C TRP A 236 19.91 -7.63 -9.51
N ALA A 237 20.82 -7.58 -8.53
CA ALA A 237 22.21 -7.15 -8.74
C ALA A 237 22.92 -7.99 -9.82
N ASP A 238 22.55 -9.28 -9.95
CA ASP A 238 22.94 -10.16 -11.05
C ASP A 238 21.67 -10.58 -11.82
N PRO A 239 21.36 -9.92 -12.96
CA PRO A 239 20.16 -10.18 -13.74
C PRO A 239 20.07 -11.60 -14.29
N GLU A 240 21.20 -12.24 -14.60
CA GLU A 240 21.21 -13.61 -15.11
C GLU A 240 20.89 -14.61 -14.00
N ARG A 241 21.50 -14.41 -12.82
CA ARG A 241 21.18 -15.21 -11.63
C ARG A 241 19.71 -15.03 -11.24
N ALA A 242 19.21 -13.79 -11.24
CA ALA A 242 17.82 -13.49 -10.93
C ALA A 242 16.87 -14.21 -11.90
N LEU A 243 17.15 -14.17 -13.20
CA LEU A 243 16.36 -14.88 -14.20
C LEU A 243 16.41 -16.41 -13.98
N ARG A 244 17.59 -16.98 -13.74
CA ARG A 244 17.73 -18.43 -13.44
C ARG A 244 16.92 -18.83 -12.20
N GLN A 245 16.94 -17.99 -11.17
CA GLN A 245 16.15 -18.19 -9.95
C GLN A 245 14.65 -18.18 -10.26
N VAL A 246 14.16 -17.16 -10.98
CA VAL A 246 12.75 -17.08 -11.40
C VAL A 246 12.34 -18.30 -12.22
N CYS A 247 13.15 -18.72 -13.20
CA CYS A 247 12.86 -19.89 -14.03
C CYS A 247 12.80 -21.18 -13.19
N ARG A 248 13.76 -21.40 -12.29
CA ARG A 248 13.76 -22.55 -11.36
C ARG A 248 12.52 -22.56 -10.47
N ALA A 249 12.06 -21.40 -10.01
CA ALA A 249 10.85 -21.28 -9.21
C ALA A 249 9.60 -21.64 -10.04
N ILE A 250 9.53 -21.18 -11.29
CA ILE A 250 8.43 -21.52 -12.22
C ILE A 250 8.40 -23.03 -12.49
N GLU A 251 9.55 -23.65 -12.79
CA GLU A 251 9.67 -25.10 -12.99
C GLU A 251 9.21 -25.87 -11.74
N ARG A 252 9.66 -25.43 -10.55
CA ARG A 252 9.23 -26.01 -9.28
C ARG A 252 7.72 -25.92 -9.08
N ALA A 253 7.11 -24.78 -9.39
CA ALA A 253 5.67 -24.57 -9.31
C ALA A 253 4.92 -25.46 -10.30
N ARG A 254 5.38 -25.59 -11.55
CA ARG A 254 4.76 -26.44 -12.58
C ARG A 254 4.81 -27.92 -12.25
N GLY A 255 5.80 -28.35 -11.46
CA GLY A 255 5.89 -29.73 -10.98
C GLY A 255 4.91 -30.09 -9.86
N LEU A 256 4.13 -29.12 -9.36
CA LEU A 256 3.10 -29.36 -8.35
C LEU A 256 1.81 -29.90 -8.99
N PRO A 257 0.97 -30.64 -8.25
CA PRO A 257 -0.35 -31.04 -8.74
C PRO A 257 -1.32 -29.85 -8.82
N TYR A 258 -2.12 -29.81 -9.89
CA TYR A 258 -3.18 -28.82 -10.13
C TYR A 258 -4.44 -29.52 -10.67
N ALA A 259 -5.61 -28.94 -10.40
CA ALA A 259 -6.89 -29.49 -10.84
C ALA A 259 -7.18 -29.26 -12.34
N LYS A 260 -6.58 -28.22 -12.92
CA LYS A 260 -6.76 -27.81 -14.31
C LYS A 260 -5.39 -27.69 -15.00
N PRO A 261 -5.32 -27.60 -16.34
CA PRO A 261 -4.09 -27.28 -17.04
C PRO A 261 -3.47 -25.99 -16.47
N ALA A 262 -2.18 -26.04 -16.14
CA ALA A 262 -1.50 -24.92 -15.52
C ALA A 262 -1.06 -23.86 -16.55
N ARG A 263 -1.14 -22.59 -16.17
CA ARG A 263 -0.56 -21.45 -16.92
C ARG A 263 0.18 -20.51 -15.99
N VAL A 264 1.09 -19.71 -16.54
CA VAL A 264 1.90 -18.76 -15.78
C VAL A 264 1.39 -17.33 -15.99
N PHE A 265 0.96 -16.69 -14.90
CA PHE A 265 0.61 -15.26 -14.89
C PHE A 265 1.80 -14.45 -14.37
N LEU A 266 2.45 -13.68 -15.24
CA LEU A 266 3.65 -12.91 -14.91
C LEU A 266 3.32 -11.44 -14.64
N CYS A 267 3.62 -10.98 -13.42
CA CYS A 267 3.59 -9.58 -13.01
C CYS A 267 5.02 -9.08 -12.81
N THR A 268 5.53 -8.28 -13.75
CA THR A 268 6.88 -7.71 -13.68
C THR A 268 6.89 -6.23 -14.01
N ASP A 269 7.87 -5.51 -13.47
CA ASP A 269 8.18 -4.13 -13.84
C ASP A 269 9.15 -3.98 -15.02
N SER A 270 9.64 -5.10 -15.56
CA SER A 270 10.67 -5.13 -16.59
C SER A 270 10.19 -5.81 -17.87
N ALA A 271 10.20 -5.07 -18.99
CA ALA A 271 9.93 -5.60 -20.32
C ALA A 271 10.92 -6.72 -20.71
N LEU A 272 12.19 -6.59 -20.29
CA LEU A 272 13.22 -7.59 -20.53
C LEU A 272 12.93 -8.91 -19.79
N VAL A 273 12.42 -8.82 -18.55
CA VAL A 273 12.00 -10.02 -17.80
C VAL A 273 10.82 -10.69 -18.51
N LEU A 274 9.82 -9.91 -18.95
CA LEU A 274 8.68 -10.43 -19.71
C LEU A 274 9.13 -11.16 -20.98
N GLU A 275 9.99 -10.55 -21.78
CA GLU A 275 10.53 -11.13 -23.01
C GLU A 275 11.24 -12.46 -22.72
N LYS A 276 12.21 -12.45 -21.79
CA LYS A 276 13.02 -13.63 -21.49
C LYS A 276 12.22 -14.78 -20.89
N VAL A 277 11.30 -14.49 -19.97
CA VAL A 277 10.44 -15.52 -19.34
C VAL A 277 9.46 -16.08 -20.37
N SER A 278 8.87 -15.25 -21.24
CA SER A 278 7.94 -15.71 -22.28
C SER A 278 8.62 -16.57 -23.36
N ALA A 279 9.90 -16.32 -23.65
CA ALA A 279 10.68 -17.16 -24.56
C ALA A 279 10.95 -18.56 -24.01
N LEU A 280 11.02 -18.71 -22.68
CA LEU A 280 11.31 -19.98 -22.00
C LEU A 280 10.06 -20.78 -21.64
N PHE A 281 8.92 -20.12 -21.42
CA PHE A 281 7.67 -20.76 -21.01
C PHE A 281 6.51 -20.32 -21.92
N PRO A 282 6.00 -21.20 -22.79
CA PRO A 282 5.04 -20.82 -23.86
C PRO A 282 3.63 -20.46 -23.35
N ASP A 283 3.30 -20.84 -22.13
CA ASP A 283 2.00 -20.64 -21.48
C ASP A 283 1.95 -19.38 -20.58
N VAL A 284 2.99 -18.55 -20.62
CA VAL A 284 3.07 -17.26 -19.92
C VAL A 284 2.12 -16.23 -20.52
N PHE A 285 1.46 -15.48 -19.66
CA PHE A 285 0.75 -14.27 -20.03
C PHE A 285 0.96 -13.16 -18.99
N THR A 286 0.79 -11.91 -19.43
CA THR A 286 0.81 -10.70 -18.58
C THR A 286 -0.44 -9.89 -18.87
N ILE A 287 -0.78 -8.96 -17.97
CA ILE A 287 -1.74 -7.91 -18.31
C ILE A 287 -1.01 -6.84 -19.13
N PRO A 288 -1.58 -6.39 -20.27
CA PRO A 288 -1.01 -5.30 -21.04
C PRO A 288 -0.85 -4.05 -20.19
N LYS A 289 0.36 -3.49 -20.16
CA LYS A 289 0.70 -2.26 -19.42
C LYS A 289 1.86 -1.54 -20.09
N ARG A 290 2.03 -0.27 -19.73
CA ARG A 290 3.16 0.54 -20.19
C ARG A 290 4.36 0.31 -19.28
N PHE A 291 5.45 -0.20 -19.85
CA PHE A 291 6.73 -0.26 -19.17
C PHE A 291 7.41 1.11 -19.25
N GLN A 292 8.12 1.47 -18.19
CA GLN A 292 9.03 2.61 -18.25
C GLN A 292 10.35 2.18 -18.89
N ALA A 293 11.18 3.15 -19.27
CA ALA A 293 12.53 2.87 -19.75
C ALA A 293 13.35 2.13 -18.69
N LEU A 294 14.37 1.40 -19.15
CA LEU A 294 15.31 0.72 -18.27
C LEU A 294 15.98 1.75 -17.34
N GLN A 295 16.05 1.45 -16.04
CA GLN A 295 16.60 2.33 -15.00
C GLN A 295 15.80 3.62 -14.71
N ALA A 296 14.57 3.73 -15.23
CA ALA A 296 13.73 4.92 -15.00
C ALA A 296 13.15 5.03 -13.56
N GLY A 297 13.39 4.05 -12.71
CA GLY A 297 12.83 4.01 -11.36
C GLY A 297 11.50 3.24 -11.28
N PRO A 298 10.67 3.50 -10.27
CA PRO A 298 9.55 2.65 -9.90
C PRO A 298 8.41 2.77 -10.91
N LEU A 299 7.71 1.67 -11.19
CA LEU A 299 6.47 1.70 -11.99
C LEU A 299 5.33 2.51 -11.35
N HIS A 300 5.43 2.88 -10.08
CA HIS A 300 4.43 3.72 -9.41
C HIS A 300 4.88 5.18 -9.51
N SER A 301 4.55 5.80 -10.63
CA SER A 301 4.91 7.18 -10.94
C SER A 301 3.68 7.93 -11.43
N ALA A 302 3.58 9.20 -11.05
CA ALA A 302 2.49 10.07 -11.45
C ALA A 302 2.49 10.30 -12.98
N ALA A 303 3.64 10.11 -13.65
CA ALA A 303 3.75 10.12 -15.11
C ALA A 303 2.94 9.02 -15.81
N LEU A 304 2.58 7.93 -15.12
CA LEU A 304 1.66 6.91 -15.64
C LEU A 304 0.20 7.21 -15.30
N GLY A 305 -0.06 8.27 -14.52
CA GLY A 305 -1.36 8.68 -14.03
C GLY A 305 -2.10 7.59 -13.25
N ALA A 306 -3.41 7.80 -13.09
CA ALA A 306 -4.29 6.84 -12.43
C ALA A 306 -4.27 5.45 -13.10
N GLU A 307 -4.00 5.35 -14.41
CA GLU A 307 -3.93 4.07 -15.12
C GLU A 307 -2.75 3.19 -14.63
N GLY A 308 -1.64 3.80 -14.19
CA GLY A 308 -0.57 3.07 -13.51
C GLY A 308 -1.04 2.45 -12.19
N GLY A 309 -1.88 3.17 -11.45
CA GLY A 309 -2.53 2.66 -10.24
C GLY A 309 -3.56 1.56 -10.54
N PHE A 310 -4.35 1.71 -11.59
CA PHE A 310 -5.32 0.68 -12.01
C PHE A 310 -4.61 -0.61 -12.39
N SER A 311 -3.55 -0.52 -13.19
CA SER A 311 -2.73 -1.67 -13.59
C SER A 311 -2.14 -2.39 -12.36
N ALA A 312 -1.63 -1.64 -11.39
CA ALA A 312 -1.09 -2.21 -10.15
C ALA A 312 -2.17 -2.97 -9.36
N LEU A 313 -3.35 -2.38 -9.16
CA LEU A 313 -4.43 -3.03 -8.42
C LEU A 313 -4.97 -4.27 -9.13
N ILE A 314 -5.13 -4.22 -10.46
CA ILE A 314 -5.56 -5.38 -11.25
C ILE A 314 -4.61 -6.56 -11.05
N GLU A 315 -3.29 -6.33 -11.17
CA GLU A 315 -2.29 -7.38 -10.96
C GLU A 315 -2.27 -7.88 -9.52
N MET A 316 -2.30 -7.00 -8.52
CA MET A 316 -2.34 -7.38 -7.10
C MET A 316 -3.53 -8.28 -6.78
N TYR A 317 -4.73 -7.94 -7.27
CA TYR A 317 -5.95 -8.69 -7.01
C TYR A 317 -6.01 -10.00 -7.79
N LEU A 318 -5.51 -10.04 -9.03
CA LEU A 318 -5.43 -11.28 -9.81
C LEU A 318 -4.40 -12.26 -9.23
N LEU A 319 -3.26 -11.77 -8.71
CA LEU A 319 -2.29 -12.61 -8.00
C LEU A 319 -2.92 -13.33 -6.81
N ALA A 320 -3.83 -12.67 -6.08
CA ALA A 320 -4.55 -13.28 -4.97
C ALA A 320 -5.62 -14.31 -5.38
N ARG A 321 -5.85 -14.51 -6.68
CA ARG A 321 -6.74 -15.54 -7.24
C ARG A 321 -5.98 -16.67 -7.94
N CYS A 322 -4.67 -16.74 -7.75
CA CYS A 322 -3.83 -17.80 -8.30
C CYS A 322 -3.84 -19.05 -7.38
N ASP A 323 -3.61 -20.23 -7.95
CA ASP A 323 -3.49 -21.50 -7.21
C ASP A 323 -2.13 -21.63 -6.50
N THR A 324 -1.12 -20.91 -6.99
CA THR A 324 0.23 -20.83 -6.42
C THR A 324 0.85 -19.49 -6.76
N VAL A 325 1.53 -18.84 -5.82
CA VAL A 325 2.22 -17.57 -6.07
C VAL A 325 3.70 -17.64 -5.76
N ILE A 326 4.51 -17.23 -6.73
CA ILE A 326 5.95 -17.06 -6.61
C ILE A 326 6.25 -15.59 -6.28
N ARG A 327 6.95 -15.36 -5.18
CA ARG A 327 7.26 -14.01 -4.68
C ARG A 327 8.75 -13.71 -4.84
N PHE A 328 9.10 -12.86 -5.79
CA PHE A 328 10.48 -12.43 -6.05
C PHE A 328 10.60 -10.89 -6.01
N PRO A 329 11.03 -10.29 -4.89
CA PRO A 329 11.36 -10.91 -3.60
C PRO A 329 10.13 -11.12 -2.69
N PRO A 330 10.22 -11.99 -1.67
CA PRO A 330 9.15 -12.17 -0.66
C PRO A 330 8.91 -10.94 0.23
N THR A 331 9.84 -10.00 0.27
CA THR A 331 9.72 -8.75 1.04
C THR A 331 8.86 -7.71 0.33
N SER A 332 8.49 -7.92 -0.94
CA SER A 332 7.60 -6.99 -1.64
C SER A 332 6.17 -7.08 -1.10
N ALA A 333 5.67 -5.95 -0.58
CA ALA A 333 4.29 -5.82 -0.11
C ALA A 333 3.25 -5.97 -1.22
N PHE A 334 3.64 -5.83 -2.50
CA PHE A 334 2.74 -5.98 -3.65
C PHE A 334 2.05 -7.35 -3.67
N THR A 335 2.77 -8.40 -3.26
CA THR A 335 2.25 -9.77 -3.18
C THR A 335 1.68 -10.13 -1.82
N ARG A 336 1.57 -9.18 -0.88
CA ARG A 336 1.10 -9.49 0.47
C ARG A 336 -0.35 -9.98 0.47
N TYR A 337 -1.22 -9.34 -0.32
CA TYR A 337 -2.59 -9.81 -0.48
C TYR A 337 -2.62 -11.26 -0.96
N ALA A 338 -1.88 -11.58 -2.01
CA ALA A 338 -1.77 -12.94 -2.50
C ALA A 338 -1.25 -13.91 -1.42
N ARG A 339 -0.17 -13.55 -0.70
CA ARG A 339 0.40 -14.36 0.38
C ARG A 339 -0.62 -14.71 1.48
N LEU A 340 -1.64 -13.89 1.70
CA LEU A 340 -2.68 -14.16 2.69
C LEU A 340 -3.77 -15.12 2.18
N PHE A 341 -4.05 -15.15 0.87
CA PHE A 341 -5.27 -15.81 0.36
C PHE A 341 -5.03 -16.94 -0.65
N VAL A 342 -3.80 -17.10 -1.17
CA VAL A 342 -3.53 -18.19 -2.09
C VAL A 342 -3.19 -19.48 -1.34
N PRO A 343 -3.59 -20.65 -1.86
CA PRO A 343 -3.36 -21.93 -1.18
C PRO A 343 -1.88 -22.27 -1.00
N ARG A 344 -1.02 -21.80 -1.91
CA ARG A 344 0.41 -22.16 -1.95
C ARG A 344 1.27 -20.97 -2.32
N VAL A 345 2.39 -20.82 -1.62
CA VAL A 345 3.39 -19.78 -1.89
C VAL A 345 4.78 -20.37 -2.03
N ILE A 346 5.46 -19.98 -3.09
CA ILE A 346 6.88 -20.24 -3.31
C ILE A 346 7.65 -18.93 -3.15
N GLU A 347 8.66 -18.94 -2.29
CA GLU A 347 9.54 -17.81 -2.07
C GLU A 347 10.98 -18.23 -1.85
N PHE A 348 11.91 -17.29 -2.00
CA PHE A 348 13.32 -17.51 -1.69
C PHE A 348 13.58 -17.25 -0.22
N ASP A 349 14.37 -18.13 0.42
CA ASP A 349 14.78 -17.90 1.81
C ASP A 349 15.58 -16.59 1.89
N LEU A 350 15.19 -15.71 2.81
CA LEU A 350 15.86 -14.43 3.02
C LEU A 350 17.30 -14.61 3.52
N ASN A 351 17.58 -15.68 4.25
CA ASN A 351 18.91 -15.99 4.78
C ASN A 351 19.75 -16.82 3.79
N ASP A 352 19.10 -17.52 2.86
CA ASP A 352 19.75 -18.26 1.77
C ASP A 352 18.99 -18.05 0.45
N PRO A 353 19.30 -16.98 -0.31
CA PRO A 353 18.62 -16.69 -1.57
C PRO A 353 18.77 -17.77 -2.65
N GLY A 354 19.59 -18.81 -2.45
CA GLY A 354 19.66 -19.98 -3.33
C GLY A 354 18.58 -21.03 -3.08
N ARG A 355 17.92 -20.98 -1.92
CA ARG A 355 16.93 -21.95 -1.44
C ARG A 355 15.51 -21.47 -1.71
N LEU A 356 14.70 -22.36 -2.29
CA LEU A 356 13.25 -22.17 -2.44
C LEU A 356 12.52 -22.77 -1.24
N ILE A 357 11.55 -22.03 -0.72
CA ILE A 357 10.61 -22.45 0.33
C ILE A 357 9.24 -22.55 -0.33
N LEU A 358 8.56 -23.68 -0.12
CA LEU A 358 7.14 -23.86 -0.44
C LEU A 358 6.37 -23.84 0.88
N THR A 359 5.35 -22.99 0.96
CA THR A 359 4.38 -22.96 2.06
C THR A 359 3.00 -23.32 1.51
N ASP A 360 2.37 -24.35 2.06
CA ASP A 360 1.01 -24.76 1.72
C ASP A 360 0.06 -24.45 2.89
N GLU A 361 -1.13 -23.90 2.62
CA GLU A 361 -2.13 -23.57 3.67
C GLU A 361 -2.58 -24.80 4.47
N THR A 362 -2.59 -25.99 3.87
CA THR A 362 -2.83 -27.26 4.59
C THR A 362 -1.81 -27.54 5.70
N SER A 363 -0.62 -26.93 5.64
CA SER A 363 0.41 -27.07 6.69
C SER A 363 0.22 -26.11 7.86
N GLN A 364 -0.61 -25.06 7.73
CA GLN A 364 -0.88 -24.11 8.83
C GLN A 364 -2.00 -24.57 9.77
N GLU A 365 -2.95 -25.37 9.28
CA GLU A 365 -3.97 -26.00 10.15
C GLU A 365 -3.39 -27.10 11.07
N LEU A 366 -2.27 -27.73 10.68
CA LEU A 366 -1.59 -28.76 11.48
C LEU A 366 -0.76 -28.22 12.66
N VAL A 367 -0.60 -26.90 12.77
CA VAL A 367 0.11 -26.24 13.90
C VAL A 367 -0.87 -25.58 14.88
N GLY A 368 -2.18 -25.66 14.59
CA GLY A 368 -3.25 -25.05 15.38
C GLY A 368 -4.21 -26.04 16.06
N LEU A 369 -3.82 -27.30 16.24
CA LEU A 369 -4.54 -28.31 17.04
C LEU A 369 -3.76 -28.70 18.29
#